data_AF-A0A9W9EUT2-F1
#
_entry.id   AF-A0A9W9EUT2-F1
#
_cell.length_a   1.000
_cell.length_b   1.000
_cell.length_c   1.000
_cell.angle_alpha   90.00
_cell.angle_beta   90.00
_cell.angle_gamma   90.00
#
_symmetry.space_group_name_H-M   'P 1'
#
loop_
_entity.id
_entity.type
_entity.pdbx_description
1 polymer ?
#
loop_
_entity_poly.entity_id
_entity_poly.type
_entity_poly.pdbx_seq_one_letter_code
_entity_poly.pdbx_strand_id
1 'polypeptide(L)'
;MSELYKWAPDLVPKPHSWGKYRQASPEAYFFLIQYIEMSDKMPDPQQLCRKLAKLHRVSQSPTGQFGFHITTCQGRIPQSVSWESNWTICFTKMLKHVLDMDFDTNGYWEDLDKVAERLILHVIPRLLDALVKDGRTIKPSLIHADLWEGNTGTSFEDGNIYIFDSAAFYALHEMEVADWRCYYNKISNKIYTRTYLRHNGPSEPRNEWEDRSSGQAVRQL
;
A
#
# COMPACT_ATOMS: atom_id res chain seq x y z
N MET A 1 0.68 -11.79 -2.22
CA MET A 1 0.62 -12.36 -3.58
C MET A 1 -0.68 -13.09 -3.93
N SER A 2 -1.10 -14.18 -3.25
CA SER A 2 -2.30 -14.94 -3.66
C SER A 2 -3.59 -14.11 -3.73
N GLU A 3 -3.81 -13.22 -2.75
CA GLU A 3 -4.99 -12.34 -2.77
C GLU A 3 -4.93 -11.33 -3.92
N LEU A 4 -3.74 -10.82 -4.28
CA LEU A 4 -3.58 -9.94 -5.45
C LEU A 4 -3.82 -10.70 -6.76
N TYR A 5 -3.26 -11.90 -6.90
CA TYR A 5 -3.43 -12.73 -8.10
C TYR A 5 -4.89 -13.08 -8.36
N LYS A 6 -5.68 -13.32 -7.31
CA LYS A 6 -7.13 -13.53 -7.40
C LYS A 6 -7.86 -12.37 -8.10
N TRP A 7 -7.45 -11.12 -7.83
CA TRP A 7 -8.12 -9.93 -8.36
C TRP A 7 -7.47 -9.35 -9.62
N ALA A 8 -6.19 -9.63 -9.85
CA ALA A 8 -5.44 -9.12 -10.99
C ALA A 8 -4.39 -10.16 -11.48
N PRO A 9 -4.85 -11.30 -12.06
CA PRO A 9 -3.95 -12.36 -12.53
C PRO A 9 -3.07 -11.92 -13.70
N ASP A 10 -3.43 -10.83 -14.39
CA ASP A 10 -2.67 -10.21 -15.47
C ASP A 10 -1.72 -9.09 -15.00
N LEU A 11 -1.62 -8.83 -13.70
CA LEU A 11 -0.76 -7.80 -13.10
C LEU A 11 0.27 -8.39 -12.14
N VAL A 12 0.14 -9.67 -11.76
CA VAL A 12 0.91 -10.28 -10.67
C VAL A 12 1.39 -11.65 -11.09
N PRO A 13 2.66 -12.02 -10.88
CA PRO A 13 3.12 -13.37 -11.19
C PRO A 13 2.37 -14.42 -10.37
N LYS A 14 2.04 -15.57 -10.97
CA LYS A 14 1.23 -16.60 -10.31
C LYS A 14 1.95 -17.19 -9.09
N PRO A 15 1.42 -17.05 -7.86
CA PRO A 15 1.96 -17.76 -6.71
C PRO A 15 1.64 -19.25 -6.81
N HIS A 16 2.64 -20.09 -6.56
CA HIS A 16 2.52 -21.54 -6.65
C HIS A 16 2.41 -22.20 -5.27
N SER A 17 3.34 -21.89 -4.36
CA SER A 17 3.38 -22.50 -3.03
C SER A 17 4.29 -21.70 -2.09
N TRP A 18 4.18 -21.96 -0.80
CA TRP A 18 5.13 -21.51 0.22
C TRP A 18 5.20 -22.57 1.31
N GLY A 19 6.25 -22.54 2.12
CA GLY A 19 6.35 -23.48 3.23
C GLY A 19 7.60 -23.29 4.08
N LYS A 20 7.63 -24.03 5.18
CA LYS A 20 8.78 -24.13 6.08
C LYS A 20 9.73 -25.21 5.57
N TYR A 21 11.03 -24.95 5.61
CA TYR A 21 12.03 -25.98 5.35
C TYR A 21 11.97 -27.09 6.41
N ARG A 22 12.34 -28.32 6.02
CA ARG A 22 12.38 -29.45 6.97
C ARG A 22 13.49 -29.33 8.01
N GLN A 23 14.59 -28.68 7.64
CA GLN A 23 15.69 -28.41 8.55
C GLN A 23 15.22 -27.45 9.65
N ALA A 24 15.44 -27.82 10.90
CA ALA A 24 14.94 -27.06 12.05
C ALA A 24 15.79 -25.83 12.41
N SER A 25 17.08 -25.84 12.06
CA SER A 25 18.01 -24.74 12.39
C SER A 25 19.03 -24.49 11.26
N PRO A 26 19.15 -23.24 10.77
CA PRO A 26 18.30 -22.11 11.11
C PRO A 26 16.87 -22.33 10.60
N GLU A 27 15.90 -21.71 11.28
CA GLU A 27 14.52 -21.70 10.78
C GLU A 27 14.48 -20.95 9.43
N ALA A 28 13.91 -21.59 8.42
CA ALA A 28 13.84 -21.02 7.08
C ALA A 28 12.49 -21.34 6.42
N TYR A 29 12.10 -20.46 5.49
CA TYR A 29 10.88 -20.58 4.71
C TYR A 29 11.20 -20.36 3.22
N PHE A 30 10.35 -20.90 2.35
CA PHE A 30 10.43 -20.67 0.91
C PHE A 30 9.10 -20.16 0.37
N PHE A 31 9.18 -19.44 -0.75
CA PHE A 31 8.04 -19.03 -1.56
C PHE A 31 8.35 -19.35 -3.02
N LEU A 32 7.41 -19.99 -3.71
CA LEU A 32 7.47 -20.35 -5.12
C LEU A 32 6.45 -19.53 -5.88
N ILE A 33 6.90 -18.83 -6.91
CA ILE A 33 6.11 -17.96 -7.76
C ILE A 33 6.55 -18.12 -9.21
N GLN A 34 5.65 -17.84 -10.16
CA GLN A 34 5.92 -17.85 -11.59
C GLN A 34 7.15 -17.00 -11.88
N TYR A 35 8.11 -17.60 -12.61
CA TYR A 35 9.22 -16.88 -13.19
C TYR A 35 8.76 -16.17 -14.46
N ILE A 36 9.11 -14.89 -14.58
CA ILE A 36 8.84 -14.05 -15.75
C ILE A 36 10.12 -13.28 -16.02
N GLU A 37 10.63 -13.34 -17.25
CA GLU A 37 11.79 -12.58 -17.64
C GLU A 37 11.37 -11.12 -17.91
N MET A 38 11.88 -10.18 -17.11
CA MET A 38 11.42 -8.79 -17.12
C MET A 38 12.57 -7.80 -17.31
N SER A 39 12.28 -6.66 -17.94
CA SER A 39 13.17 -5.51 -17.97
C SER A 39 13.13 -4.74 -16.65
N ASP A 40 14.26 -4.15 -16.27
CA ASP A 40 14.45 -3.21 -15.16
C ASP A 40 14.10 -1.75 -15.51
N LYS A 41 13.57 -1.52 -16.71
CA LYS A 41 13.14 -0.19 -17.17
C LYS A 41 11.94 0.29 -16.38
N MET A 42 11.81 1.62 -16.29
CA MET A 42 10.63 2.25 -15.71
C MET A 42 9.33 1.72 -16.35
N PRO A 43 8.32 1.37 -15.54
CA PRO A 43 7.05 0.86 -16.05
C PRO A 43 6.34 1.91 -16.91
N ASP A 44 5.69 1.49 -18.00
CA ASP A 44 4.80 2.38 -18.75
C ASP A 44 3.69 2.94 -17.83
N PRO A 45 3.58 4.27 -17.66
CA PRO A 45 2.61 4.86 -16.72
C PRO A 45 1.17 4.47 -17.05
N GLN A 46 0.81 4.38 -18.34
CA GLN A 46 -0.56 4.07 -18.75
C GLN A 46 -0.93 2.63 -18.42
N GLN A 47 -0.04 1.67 -18.69
CA GLN A 47 -0.29 0.27 -18.44
C GLN A 47 -0.31 -0.04 -16.94
N LEU A 48 0.66 0.46 -16.16
CA LEU A 48 0.70 0.29 -14.69
C LEU A 48 -0.55 0.91 -14.04
N CYS A 49 -0.80 2.19 -14.28
CA CYS A 49 -1.87 2.91 -13.60
C CYS A 49 -3.26 2.40 -13.96
N ARG A 50 -3.48 2.00 -15.22
CA ARG A 50 -4.77 1.42 -15.66
C ARG A 50 -5.05 0.09 -14.95
N LYS A 51 -4.06 -0.80 -14.88
CA LYS A 51 -4.20 -2.11 -14.21
C LYS A 51 -4.33 -1.96 -12.70
N LEU A 52 -3.55 -1.09 -12.08
CA LEU A 52 -3.63 -0.80 -10.65
C LEU A 52 -4.99 -0.18 -10.26
N ALA A 53 -5.46 0.81 -11.02
CA ALA A 53 -6.79 1.39 -10.82
C ALA A 53 -7.91 0.35 -11.02
N LYS A 54 -7.75 -0.60 -11.96
CA LYS A 54 -8.68 -1.72 -12.11
C LYS A 54 -8.65 -2.59 -10.84
N LEU A 55 -7.49 -3.03 -10.36
CA LEU A 55 -7.34 -3.81 -9.13
C LEU A 55 -8.09 -3.14 -7.96
N HIS A 56 -7.80 -1.87 -7.68
CA HIS A 56 -8.42 -1.15 -6.55
C HIS A 56 -9.94 -1.05 -6.69
N ARG A 57 -10.46 -0.84 -7.91
CA ARG A 57 -11.91 -0.75 -8.18
C ARG A 57 -12.62 -2.09 -8.11
N VAL A 58 -12.00 -3.20 -8.52
CA VAL A 58 -12.68 -4.51 -8.59
C VAL A 58 -12.49 -5.36 -7.34
N SER A 59 -11.39 -5.17 -6.59
CA SER A 59 -11.11 -5.96 -5.39
C SER A 59 -12.18 -5.79 -4.31
N GLN A 60 -12.50 -6.84 -3.57
CA GLN A 60 -13.49 -6.80 -2.48
C GLN A 60 -12.88 -7.38 -1.21
N SER A 61 -12.92 -6.59 -0.13
CA SER A 61 -12.53 -7.08 1.20
C SER A 61 -13.44 -8.22 1.62
N PRO A 62 -12.90 -9.37 2.05
CA PRO A 62 -13.71 -10.52 2.47
C PRO A 62 -14.56 -10.24 3.71
N THR A 63 -14.23 -9.20 4.47
CA THR A 63 -14.93 -8.79 5.70
C THR A 63 -15.71 -7.48 5.53
N GLY A 64 -15.56 -6.80 4.39
CA GLY A 64 -16.00 -5.41 4.22
C GLY A 64 -15.21 -4.38 5.04
N GLN A 65 -14.14 -4.79 5.72
CA GLN A 65 -13.30 -3.94 6.58
C GLN A 65 -11.91 -3.68 5.95
N PHE A 66 -11.18 -2.72 6.51
CA PHE A 66 -9.77 -2.48 6.21
C PHE A 66 -8.89 -3.45 6.98
N GLY A 67 -7.70 -3.75 6.45
CA GLY A 67 -6.74 -4.69 7.05
C GLY A 67 -6.55 -5.96 6.23
N PHE A 68 -6.03 -7.00 6.88
CA PHE A 68 -5.70 -8.27 6.26
C PHE A 68 -5.85 -9.43 7.25
N HIS A 69 -5.98 -10.64 6.71
CA HIS A 69 -6.21 -11.86 7.50
C HIS A 69 -4.94 -12.38 8.21
N ILE A 70 -3.77 -11.92 7.79
CA ILE A 70 -2.47 -12.22 8.40
C ILE A 70 -1.67 -10.91 8.51
N THR A 71 -0.74 -10.86 9.45
CA THR A 71 0.27 -9.80 9.50
C THR A 71 1.13 -9.88 8.23
N THR A 72 1.12 -8.81 7.44
CA THR A 72 2.04 -8.65 6.31
C THR A 72 3.27 -7.87 6.74
N CYS A 73 4.34 -7.94 5.96
CA CYS A 73 5.56 -7.20 6.22
C CYS A 73 5.86 -6.25 5.06
N GLN A 74 6.35 -5.06 5.38
CA GLN A 74 6.99 -4.17 4.42
C GLN A 74 8.50 -4.27 4.65
N GLY A 75 9.22 -4.91 3.72
CA GLY A 75 10.55 -5.42 3.99
C GLY A 75 10.55 -6.37 5.20
N ARG A 76 11.32 -6.04 6.24
CA ARG A 76 11.38 -6.83 7.50
C ARG A 76 10.41 -6.37 8.57
N ILE A 77 9.69 -5.28 8.32
CA ILE A 77 8.87 -4.62 9.32
C ILE A 77 7.45 -5.20 9.28
N PRO A 78 6.97 -5.86 10.35
CA PRO A 78 5.59 -6.31 10.42
C PRO A 78 4.65 -5.09 10.38
N GLN A 79 3.52 -5.20 9.71
CA GLN A 79 2.53 -4.13 9.63
C GLN A 79 1.38 -4.35 10.61
N SER A 80 0.88 -3.27 11.23
CA SER A 80 -0.32 -3.29 12.07
C SER A 80 -1.60 -3.22 11.22
N VAL A 81 -1.95 -4.34 10.58
CA VAL A 81 -3.05 -4.43 9.58
C VAL A 81 -4.19 -5.36 10.00
N SER A 82 -4.48 -5.46 11.30
CA SER A 82 -5.66 -6.20 11.76
C SER A 82 -6.97 -5.56 11.27
N TRP A 83 -8.03 -6.37 11.18
CA TRP A 83 -9.32 -5.91 10.66
C TRP A 83 -9.88 -4.74 11.46
N GLU A 84 -10.28 -3.69 10.74
CA GLU A 84 -10.87 -2.48 11.29
C GLU A 84 -11.90 -1.88 10.33
N SER A 85 -13.06 -1.53 10.86
CA SER A 85 -14.18 -0.99 10.09
C SER A 85 -13.99 0.49 9.73
N ASN A 86 -13.24 1.23 10.55
CA ASN A 86 -13.02 2.66 10.39
C ASN A 86 -11.59 2.94 9.87
N TRP A 87 -11.49 3.58 8.70
CA TRP A 87 -10.18 3.87 8.09
C TRP A 87 -9.30 4.79 8.94
N THR A 88 -9.87 5.81 9.57
CA THR A 88 -9.13 6.72 10.45
C THR A 88 -8.49 5.96 11.61
N ILE A 89 -9.22 5.03 12.23
CA ILE A 89 -8.69 4.17 13.30
C ILE A 89 -7.60 3.25 12.75
N CYS A 90 -7.84 2.61 11.60
CA CYS A 90 -6.88 1.71 10.96
C CYS A 90 -5.55 2.43 10.67
N PHE A 91 -5.61 3.57 9.97
CA PHE A 91 -4.42 4.37 9.64
C PHE A 91 -3.72 4.89 10.90
N THR A 92 -4.48 5.32 11.92
CA THR A 92 -3.89 5.77 13.19
C THR A 92 -3.12 4.65 13.91
N LYS A 93 -3.66 3.42 13.93
CA LYS A 93 -2.97 2.24 14.48
C LYS A 93 -1.67 1.95 13.72
N MET A 94 -1.69 2.09 12.39
CA MET A 94 -0.51 1.89 11.55
C MET A 94 0.56 2.95 11.80
N LEU A 95 0.18 4.23 11.89
CA LEU A 95 1.13 5.31 12.16
C LEU A 95 1.74 5.19 13.55
N LYS A 96 0.92 4.94 14.58
CA LYS A 96 1.42 4.71 15.94
C LYS A 96 2.42 3.57 15.99
N HIS A 97 2.15 2.48 15.30
CA HIS A 97 3.06 1.35 15.23
C HIS A 97 4.45 1.74 14.69
N VAL A 98 4.52 2.56 13.64
CA VAL A 98 5.81 3.03 13.09
C VAL A 98 6.51 3.98 14.07
N LEU A 99 5.77 4.87 14.74
CA LEU A 99 6.32 5.76 15.76
C LEU A 99 6.86 5.00 16.97
N ASP A 100 6.15 3.97 17.44
CA ASP A 100 6.60 3.11 18.53
C ASP A 100 7.92 2.39 18.15
N MET A 101 8.03 1.93 16.90
CA MET A 101 9.25 1.31 16.38
C MET A 101 10.43 2.29 16.25
N ASP A 102 10.14 3.53 15.85
CA ASP A 102 11.14 4.60 15.82
C ASP A 102 11.64 4.90 17.24
N PHE A 103 10.73 5.04 18.20
CA PHE A 103 11.07 5.23 19.61
C PHE A 103 11.92 4.10 20.16
N ASP A 104 11.57 2.83 19.87
CA ASP A 104 12.33 1.66 20.31
C ASP A 104 13.75 1.62 19.70
N THR A 105 13.93 2.16 18.49
CA THR A 105 15.20 2.14 17.76
C THR A 105 16.09 3.33 18.10
N ASN A 106 15.51 4.53 18.13
CA ASN A 106 16.21 5.82 18.19
C ASN A 106 16.06 6.53 19.54
N GLY A 107 15.12 6.10 20.39
CA GLY A 107 14.84 6.69 21.69
C GLY A 107 13.92 7.91 21.62
N TYR A 108 13.74 8.56 22.77
CA TYR A 108 12.84 9.71 22.92
C TYR A 108 13.31 10.93 22.12
N TRP A 109 12.37 11.54 21.39
CA TRP A 109 12.57 12.80 20.69
C TRP A 109 11.37 13.75 20.90
N GLU A 110 11.56 14.73 21.78
CA GLU A 110 10.49 15.65 22.23
C GLU A 110 9.73 16.34 21.09
N ASP A 111 10.44 16.83 20.07
CA ASP A 111 9.79 17.55 18.97
C ASP A 111 8.99 16.60 18.07
N LEU A 112 9.49 15.38 17.84
CA LEU A 112 8.76 14.36 17.08
C LEU A 112 7.48 13.96 17.83
N ASP A 113 7.55 13.70 19.13
CA ASP A 113 6.40 13.32 19.95
C ASP A 113 5.30 14.38 19.92
N LYS A 114 5.65 15.66 20.07
CA LYS A 114 4.70 16.79 19.98
C LYS A 114 4.03 16.86 18.61
N VAL A 115 4.79 16.65 17.53
CA VAL A 115 4.26 16.68 16.16
C VAL A 115 3.38 15.45 15.90
N ALA A 116 3.81 14.28 16.33
CA ALA A 116 3.08 13.02 16.21
C ALA A 116 1.74 13.08 16.95
N GLU A 117 1.73 13.60 18.18
CA GLU A 117 0.51 13.80 18.96
C GLU A 117 -0.47 14.72 18.21
N ARG A 118 0.01 15.87 17.70
CA ARG A 118 -0.84 16.79 16.92
C ARG A 118 -1.37 16.15 15.64
N LEU A 119 -0.54 15.38 14.95
CA LEU A 119 -0.92 14.66 13.73
C LEU A 119 -2.03 13.64 14.02
N ILE A 120 -1.85 12.82 15.06
CA ILE A 120 -2.77 11.76 15.48
C ILE A 120 -4.08 12.32 16.03
N LEU A 121 -4.03 13.34 16.88
CA LEU A 121 -5.22 13.85 17.59
C LEU A 121 -6.06 14.81 16.75
N HIS A 122 -5.46 15.51 15.79
CA HIS A 122 -6.15 16.61 15.10
C HIS A 122 -6.14 16.47 13.58
N VAL A 123 -4.97 16.24 12.99
CA VAL A 123 -4.83 16.30 11.53
C VAL A 123 -5.43 15.06 10.86
N ILE A 124 -5.07 13.86 11.33
CA ILE A 124 -5.56 12.60 10.78
C ILE A 124 -7.08 12.48 10.87
N PRO A 125 -7.73 12.69 12.05
CA PRO A 125 -9.18 12.63 12.14
C PRO A 125 -9.85 13.68 11.24
N ARG A 126 -9.34 14.92 11.21
CA ARG A 126 -9.93 15.97 10.35
C ARG A 126 -9.88 15.60 8.88
N LEU A 127 -8.79 15.02 8.39
CA LEU A 127 -8.60 14.69 6.99
C LEU A 127 -9.31 13.40 6.57
N LEU A 128 -9.25 12.37 7.41
CA LEU A 128 -9.78 11.05 7.07
C LEU A 128 -11.27 10.90 7.40
N ASP A 129 -11.78 11.51 8.48
CA ASP A 129 -13.21 11.46 8.79
C ASP A 129 -14.05 12.27 7.78
N ALA A 130 -13.43 13.25 7.10
CA ALA A 130 -14.06 13.98 6.01
C ALA A 130 -14.49 13.06 4.84
N LEU A 131 -13.84 11.90 4.68
CA LEU A 131 -14.15 10.90 3.66
C LEU A 131 -15.48 10.16 3.90
N VAL A 132 -15.95 10.13 5.15
CA VAL A 132 -17.19 9.45 5.56
C VAL A 132 -18.28 10.41 6.05
N LYS A 133 -17.96 11.70 6.11
CA LYS A 133 -18.90 12.76 6.48
C LYS A 133 -20.01 12.89 5.43
N ASP A 134 -21.16 13.42 5.85
CA ASP A 134 -22.30 13.71 4.97
C ASP A 134 -22.84 12.48 4.21
N GLY A 135 -22.74 11.29 4.84
CA GLY A 135 -23.22 10.03 4.27
C GLY A 135 -22.30 9.41 3.20
N ARG A 136 -21.09 9.94 3.02
CA ARG A 136 -20.08 9.35 2.12
C ARG A 136 -19.60 8.01 2.65
N THR A 137 -19.16 7.16 1.73
CA THR A 137 -18.58 5.86 2.05
C THR A 137 -17.27 5.68 1.33
N ILE A 138 -16.35 4.99 2.00
CA ILE A 138 -15.06 4.59 1.44
C ILE A 138 -15.02 3.09 1.30
N LYS A 139 -14.37 2.63 0.23
CA LYS A 139 -14.26 1.23 -0.11
C LYS A 139 -12.87 0.69 0.31
N PRO A 140 -12.81 -0.35 1.16
CA PRO A 140 -11.59 -1.12 1.35
C PRO A 140 -11.17 -1.77 0.03
N SER A 141 -10.05 -1.29 -0.51
CA SER A 141 -9.48 -1.69 -1.78
C SER A 141 -8.18 -2.45 -1.52
N LEU A 142 -7.95 -3.56 -2.20
CA LEU A 142 -6.70 -4.30 -2.07
C LEU A 142 -5.59 -3.48 -2.71
N ILE A 143 -4.61 -3.08 -1.90
CA ILE A 143 -3.42 -2.34 -2.35
C ILE A 143 -2.18 -3.24 -2.33
N HIS A 144 -1.15 -2.89 -3.09
CA HIS A 144 0.17 -3.52 -3.07
C HIS A 144 0.96 -3.13 -1.81
N ALA A 145 0.86 -1.87 -1.37
CA ALA A 145 1.46 -1.29 -0.15
C ALA A 145 2.99 -1.27 -0.06
N ASP A 146 3.66 -1.58 -1.17
CA ASP A 146 5.11 -1.44 -1.34
C ASP A 146 5.45 -1.25 -2.82
N LEU A 147 4.68 -0.41 -3.52
CA LEU A 147 4.81 -0.23 -4.96
C LEU A 147 5.77 0.90 -5.29
N TRP A 148 6.92 0.51 -5.84
CA TRP A 148 7.95 1.38 -6.37
C TRP A 148 8.58 0.71 -7.58
N GLU A 149 9.46 1.39 -8.32
CA GLU A 149 9.97 0.85 -9.58
C GLU A 149 10.69 -0.49 -9.42
N GLY A 150 11.34 -0.74 -8.27
CA GLY A 150 12.02 -1.99 -7.97
C GLY A 150 11.08 -3.18 -7.81
N ASN A 151 9.81 -2.93 -7.50
CA ASN A 151 8.74 -3.91 -7.35
C ASN A 151 7.82 -3.97 -8.59
N THR A 152 8.32 -3.47 -9.73
CA THR A 152 7.66 -3.55 -11.03
C THR A 152 8.59 -4.13 -12.08
N GLY A 153 8.04 -4.76 -13.10
CA GLY A 153 8.83 -5.19 -14.26
C GLY A 153 7.96 -5.39 -15.50
N THR A 154 8.54 -5.12 -16.66
CA THR A 154 7.87 -5.35 -17.95
C THR A 154 8.40 -6.63 -18.57
N SER A 155 7.52 -7.59 -18.80
CA SER A 155 7.84 -8.89 -19.41
C SER A 155 8.41 -8.71 -20.82
N PHE A 156 9.52 -9.40 -21.12
CA PHE A 156 10.10 -9.42 -22.47
C PHE A 156 9.27 -10.23 -23.46
N GLU A 157 8.49 -11.20 -22.97
CA GLU A 157 7.71 -12.10 -23.82
C GLU A 157 6.51 -11.40 -24.46
N ASP A 158 5.77 -10.61 -23.68
CA ASP A 158 4.47 -10.03 -24.06
C ASP A 158 4.36 -8.51 -23.86
N GLY A 159 5.39 -7.86 -23.29
CA GLY A 159 5.38 -6.43 -22.99
C GLY A 159 4.41 -6.05 -21.85
N ASN A 160 3.97 -7.02 -21.05
CA ASN A 160 3.05 -6.79 -19.94
C ASN A 160 3.78 -6.42 -18.64
N ILE A 161 3.24 -5.46 -17.89
CA ILE A 161 3.73 -5.06 -16.58
C ILE A 161 3.21 -6.00 -15.51
N TYR A 162 4.13 -6.39 -14.64
CA TYR A 162 3.89 -7.14 -13.43
C TYR A 162 4.36 -6.34 -12.21
N ILE A 163 3.67 -6.56 -11.09
CA ILE A 163 4.04 -6.08 -9.76
C ILE A 163 4.31 -7.28 -8.84
N PHE A 164 5.28 -7.14 -7.95
CA PHE A 164 5.74 -8.22 -7.07
C PHE A 164 6.31 -7.67 -5.76
N ASP A 165 6.60 -8.57 -4.82
CA ASP A 165 7.07 -8.22 -3.47
C ASP A 165 6.08 -7.33 -2.68
N SER A 166 4.83 -7.79 -2.61
CA SER A 166 3.74 -7.01 -2.02
C SER A 166 3.71 -7.07 -0.50
N ALA A 167 3.46 -5.92 0.13
CA ALA A 167 3.07 -5.79 1.53
C ALA A 167 1.53 -5.72 1.71
N ALA A 168 0.78 -6.37 0.82
CA ALA A 168 -0.62 -6.09 0.53
C ALA A 168 -1.60 -6.17 1.72
N PHE A 169 -2.56 -5.26 1.74
CA PHE A 169 -3.73 -5.30 2.63
C PHE A 169 -4.90 -4.52 2.01
N TYR A 170 -6.09 -4.59 2.62
CA TYR A 170 -7.25 -3.80 2.20
C TYR A 170 -7.19 -2.41 2.85
N ALA A 171 -7.11 -1.35 2.05
CA ALA A 171 -6.88 0.03 2.47
C ALA A 171 -7.80 1.01 1.74
N LEU A 172 -7.73 2.30 2.11
CA LEU A 172 -8.14 3.36 1.21
C LEU A 172 -7.20 3.36 0.00
N HIS A 173 -7.73 3.31 -1.23
CA HIS A 173 -6.91 3.24 -2.45
C HIS A 173 -5.95 4.44 -2.63
N GLU A 174 -6.26 5.58 -2.00
CA GLU A 174 -5.40 6.78 -2.04
C GLU A 174 -4.07 6.55 -1.33
N MET A 175 -4.01 5.60 -0.39
CA MET A 175 -2.79 5.27 0.35
C MET A 175 -1.67 4.76 -0.57
N GLU A 176 -1.98 3.86 -1.51
CA GLU A 176 -1.00 3.35 -2.49
C GLU A 176 -0.33 4.48 -3.28
N VAL A 177 -1.10 5.51 -3.64
CA VAL A 177 -0.62 6.63 -4.45
C VAL A 177 0.09 7.67 -3.59
N ALA A 178 -0.29 7.77 -2.30
CA ALA A 178 0.43 8.59 -1.33
C ALA A 178 1.87 8.10 -1.14
N ASP A 179 2.10 6.79 -1.16
CA ASP A 179 3.44 6.19 -1.06
C ASP A 179 4.37 6.61 -2.21
N TRP A 180 3.82 7.00 -3.37
CA TRP A 180 4.61 7.48 -4.51
C TRP A 180 5.15 8.90 -4.30
N ARG A 181 4.70 9.64 -3.27
CA ARG A 181 5.20 11.02 -3.03
C ARG A 181 6.66 11.05 -2.58
N CYS A 182 7.15 9.95 -2.01
CA CYS A 182 8.50 9.86 -1.50
C CYS A 182 9.53 9.93 -2.65
N TYR A 183 10.46 10.89 -2.59
CA TYR A 183 11.37 11.22 -3.68
C TYR A 183 12.36 10.10 -4.05
N TYR A 184 12.60 9.15 -3.14
CA TYR A 184 13.47 8.00 -3.41
C TYR A 184 12.82 7.00 -4.38
N ASN A 185 11.50 7.07 -4.56
CA ASN A 185 10.74 6.23 -5.48
C ASN A 185 10.73 6.89 -6.88
N LYS A 186 11.22 6.22 -7.93
CA LYS A 186 11.25 6.80 -9.29
C LYS A 186 9.86 6.92 -9.90
N ILE A 187 8.86 6.19 -9.42
CA ILE A 187 7.46 6.40 -9.82
C ILE A 187 6.83 7.63 -9.15
N SER A 188 7.59 8.40 -8.36
CA SER A 188 7.20 9.75 -7.86
C SER A 188 7.03 10.81 -8.94
N ASN A 189 7.47 10.53 -10.17
CA ASN A 189 7.17 11.40 -11.30
C ASN A 189 5.65 11.60 -11.42
N LYS A 190 5.21 12.86 -11.41
CA LYS A 190 3.78 13.25 -11.44
C LYS A 190 2.99 12.63 -12.59
N ILE A 191 3.64 12.13 -13.65
CA ILE A 191 2.97 11.38 -14.71
C ILE A 191 2.23 10.15 -14.16
N TYR A 192 2.79 9.41 -13.20
CA TYR A 192 2.15 8.22 -12.63
C TYR A 192 0.92 8.60 -11.82
N THR A 193 1.07 9.51 -10.84
CA THR A 193 -0.06 10.00 -10.03
C THR A 193 -1.17 10.58 -10.90
N ARG A 194 -0.85 11.44 -11.89
CA ARG A 194 -1.86 12.00 -12.81
C ARG A 194 -2.54 10.93 -13.65
N THR A 195 -1.79 9.92 -14.11
CA THR A 195 -2.35 8.84 -14.92
C THR A 195 -3.25 7.92 -14.09
N TYR A 196 -2.86 7.58 -12.87
CA TYR A 196 -3.70 6.84 -11.93
C TYR A 196 -5.00 7.59 -11.64
N LEU A 197 -4.94 8.88 -11.31
CA LEU A 197 -6.12 9.68 -10.98
C LEU A 197 -7.10 9.83 -12.16
N ARG A 198 -6.65 9.70 -13.42
CA ARG A 198 -7.55 9.63 -14.58
C ARG A 198 -8.37 8.34 -14.60
N HIS A 199 -7.84 7.24 -14.07
CA HIS A 199 -8.54 5.95 -14.01
C HIS A 199 -9.29 5.74 -12.71
N ASN A 200 -8.79 6.25 -11.59
CA ASN A 200 -9.42 6.17 -10.28
C ASN A 200 -9.19 7.48 -9.51
N GLY A 201 -10.13 8.41 -9.68
CA GLY A 201 -10.01 9.77 -9.17
C GLY A 201 -10.01 9.87 -7.64
N PRO A 202 -9.74 11.06 -7.08
CA PRO A 202 -9.76 11.26 -5.65
C PRO A 202 -11.15 11.00 -5.05
N SER A 203 -11.16 10.49 -3.83
CA SER A 203 -12.35 10.40 -2.99
C SER A 203 -12.83 11.81 -2.59
N GLU A 204 -14.13 11.97 -2.38
CA GLU A 204 -14.67 13.23 -1.85
C GLU A 204 -14.27 13.42 -0.37
N PRO A 205 -13.92 14.64 0.07
CA PRO A 205 -13.86 15.88 -0.71
C PRO A 205 -12.58 15.98 -1.56
N ARG A 206 -12.73 16.16 -2.88
CA ARG A 206 -11.57 16.13 -3.82
C ARG A 206 -10.54 17.23 -3.58
N ASN A 207 -10.97 18.39 -3.10
CA ASN A 207 -10.08 19.53 -2.83
C ASN A 207 -9.12 19.28 -1.65
N GLU A 208 -9.37 18.27 -0.82
CA GLU A 208 -8.48 17.88 0.30
C GLU A 208 -7.55 16.70 -0.08
N TRP A 209 -7.54 16.27 -1.35
CA TRP A 209 -6.73 15.12 -1.77
C TRP A 209 -5.23 15.30 -1.54
N GLU A 210 -4.68 16.47 -1.84
CA GLU A 210 -3.24 16.74 -1.62
C GLU A 210 -2.86 16.66 -0.14
N ASP A 211 -3.71 17.17 0.75
CA ASP A 211 -3.49 17.12 2.20
C ASP A 211 -3.59 15.69 2.72
N ARG A 212 -4.62 14.93 2.29
CA ARG A 212 -4.76 13.51 2.63
C ARG A 212 -3.61 12.67 2.11
N SER A 213 -3.16 12.92 0.89
CA SER A 213 -2.06 12.20 0.26
C SER A 213 -0.75 12.50 0.98
N SER A 214 -0.51 13.75 1.39
CA SER A 214 0.67 14.11 2.17
C SER A 214 0.64 13.49 3.57
N GLY A 215 -0.51 13.53 4.25
CA GLY A 215 -0.66 12.93 5.58
C GLY A 215 -0.50 11.41 5.59
N GLN A 216 -0.97 10.72 4.53
CA GLN A 216 -0.79 9.27 4.39
C GLN A 216 0.66 8.88 4.10
N ALA A 217 1.40 9.71 3.34
CA ALA A 217 2.80 9.46 3.00
C ALA A 217 3.75 9.53 4.21
N VAL A 218 3.36 10.19 5.31
CA VAL A 218 4.19 10.28 6.55
C VAL A 218 4.56 8.90 7.09
N ARG A 219 3.74 7.87 6.84
CA ARG A 219 4.03 6.50 7.25
C ARG A 219 5.30 5.91 6.61
N GLN A 220 5.71 6.44 5.45
CA GLN A 220 6.86 5.94 4.69
C GLN A 220 8.18 6.64 5.06
N LEU A 221 8.14 7.63 5.96
CA LEU A 221 9.30 8.34 6.48
C LEU A 221 9.86 7.63 7.70
#